data_AF-A0AAV4G562-F1
#
_entry.id   AF-A0AAV4G562-F1
#
_cell.length_a   1.000
_cell.length_b   1.000
_cell.length_c   1.000
_cell.angle_alpha   90.00
_cell.angle_beta   90.00
_cell.angle_gamma   90.00
#
_symmetry.space_group_name_H-M   'P 1'
#
loop_
_entity.id
_entity.type
_entity.pdbx_description
1 polymer ?
#
loop_
_entity_poly.entity_id
_entity_poly.type
_entity_poly.pdbx_seq_one_letter_code
_entity_poly.pdbx_strand_id
1 'polypeptide(L)'
;MDHHCLFLLRCVAKNNHALFIWLLIFGAANMALYCLSFVLYVQNLYGDQPWSEIWSVLIDREGWPLTLLFLNLLSFLWSGNVLHYQYHCVSTGRTAFFNRPPAGFEMKRLTRLEKFSNFCYFLMEKPLPHTTFVPESDETAQYAKESMLKDDVKIV
;
A
#
# COMPACT_ATOMS: atom_id res chain seq x y z
N MET A 1 5.60 -10.72 -12.39
CA MET A 1 6.48 -10.57 -11.21
C MET A 1 6.26 -9.16 -10.70
N ASP A 2 5.94 -8.95 -9.43
CA ASP A 2 5.52 -7.62 -8.95
C ASP A 2 6.73 -6.75 -8.63
N HIS A 3 7.62 -7.21 -7.74
CA HIS A 3 8.94 -6.61 -7.50
C HIS A 3 9.81 -7.56 -6.66
N HIS A 4 11.14 -7.36 -6.70
CA HIS A 4 12.04 -8.03 -5.76
C HIS A 4 12.05 -7.24 -4.45
N CYS A 5 11.45 -7.79 -3.39
CA CYS A 5 11.46 -7.12 -2.09
C CYS A 5 12.81 -7.39 -1.41
N LEU A 6 13.64 -6.35 -1.34
CA LEU A 6 14.98 -6.41 -0.75
C LEU A 6 14.92 -6.71 0.76
N PHE A 7 13.81 -6.38 1.42
CA PHE A 7 13.58 -6.67 2.85
C PHE A 7 13.27 -8.13 3.14
N LEU A 8 12.61 -8.83 2.21
CA LEU A 8 12.30 -10.26 2.36
C LEU A 8 13.31 -11.16 1.66
N LEU A 9 14.27 -10.57 0.92
CA LEU A 9 15.18 -11.26 0.00
C LEU A 9 14.44 -12.26 -0.90
N ARG A 10 13.18 -11.96 -1.22
CA ARG A 10 12.27 -12.84 -1.95
C ARG A 10 11.44 -12.01 -2.92
N CYS A 11 11.16 -12.59 -4.07
CA CYS A 11 10.24 -12.01 -5.04
C CYS A 11 8.82 -11.97 -4.47
N VAL A 12 8.19 -10.81 -4.54
CA VAL A 12 6.76 -10.66 -4.26
C VAL A 12 6.01 -10.87 -5.58
N ALA A 13 5.06 -11.79 -5.56
CA ALA A 13 4.29 -12.28 -6.69
C ALA A 13 2.88 -12.66 -6.23
N LYS A 14 2.01 -13.02 -7.17
CA LYS A 14 0.57 -13.27 -6.96
C LYS A 14 0.25 -14.15 -5.73
N ASN A 15 1.08 -15.15 -5.45
CA ASN A 15 0.80 -16.14 -4.40
C ASN A 15 1.37 -15.77 -3.01
N ASN A 16 2.15 -14.70 -2.88
CA ASN A 16 2.69 -14.26 -1.57
C ASN A 16 2.46 -12.78 -1.29
N HIS A 17 1.78 -12.07 -2.21
CA HIS A 17 1.55 -10.64 -2.09
C HIS A 17 0.59 -10.30 -0.94
N ALA A 18 -0.47 -11.08 -0.74
CA ALA A 18 -1.37 -10.91 0.41
C ALA A 18 -0.64 -11.08 1.75
N LEU A 19 0.20 -12.12 1.87
CA LEU A 19 1.04 -12.36 3.05
C LEU A 19 2.02 -11.21 3.31
N PHE A 20 2.59 -10.62 2.25
CA PHE A 20 3.45 -9.44 2.38
C PHE A 20 2.69 -8.23 2.94
N ILE A 21 1.46 -7.99 2.48
CA ILE A 21 0.64 -6.90 3.02
C ILE A 21 0.27 -7.18 4.49
N TRP A 22 -0.09 -8.41 4.83
CA TRP A 22 -0.32 -8.80 6.23
C TRP A 22 0.90 -8.56 7.11
N LEU A 23 2.11 -8.92 6.63
CA LEU A 23 3.35 -8.63 7.34
C LEU A 23 3.54 -7.12 7.59
N LEU A 24 3.26 -6.28 6.60
CA LEU A 24 3.33 -4.82 6.76
C LEU A 24 2.31 -4.32 7.79
N ILE A 25 1.07 -4.82 7.75
CA ILE A 25 0.02 -4.45 8.71
C ILE A 25 0.41 -4.85 10.13
N PHE A 26 0.82 -6.11 10.34
CA PHE A 26 1.22 -6.59 11.66
C PHE A 26 2.49 -5.89 12.17
N GLY A 27 3.47 -5.66 11.30
CA GLY A 27 4.66 -4.88 11.63
C GLY A 27 4.31 -3.48 12.09
N ALA A 28 3.48 -2.76 11.32
CA ALA A 28 3.02 -1.42 11.68
C ALA A 28 2.24 -1.41 13.00
N ALA A 29 1.34 -2.38 13.21
CA ALA A 29 0.59 -2.52 14.46
C ALA A 29 1.52 -2.75 15.65
N ASN A 30 2.55 -3.60 15.51
CA ASN A 30 3.53 -3.86 16.55
C ASN A 30 4.34 -2.60 16.90
N MET A 31 4.79 -1.84 15.89
CA MET A 31 5.49 -0.57 16.11
C MET A 31 4.60 0.44 16.85
N ALA A 32 3.33 0.56 16.46
CA ALA A 32 2.37 1.45 17.10
C ALA A 32 2.07 1.03 18.56
N LEU A 33 1.93 -0.27 18.83
CA LEU A 33 1.75 -0.80 20.17
C LEU A 33 2.95 -0.47 21.06
N TYR A 34 4.18 -0.63 20.56
CA TYR A 34 5.37 -0.23 21.30
C TYR A 34 5.35 1.25 21.68
N CYS A 35 5.05 2.14 20.73
CA CYS A 35 4.96 3.58 20.98
C CYS A 35 3.90 3.90 22.04
N LEU A 36 2.71 3.29 21.95
CA LEU A 36 1.65 3.47 22.93
C LEU A 36 2.07 2.96 24.31
N SER A 37 2.63 1.75 24.40
CA SER A 37 3.11 1.18 25.65
C SER A 37 4.21 2.03 26.29
N PHE A 38 5.10 2.62 25.48
CA PHE A 38 6.13 3.51 25.98
C PHE A 38 5.55 4.81 26.57
N VAL A 39 4.56 5.42 25.90
CA VAL A 39 3.87 6.60 26.45
C VAL A 39 3.19 6.27 27.77
N LEU A 40 2.48 5.14 27.85
CA LEU A 40 1.84 4.69 29.09
C LEU A 40 2.85 4.37 30.19
N TYR A 41 3.99 3.77 29.85
CA TYR A 41 5.09 3.51 30.77
C TYR A 41 5.61 4.81 31.40
N VAL A 42 5.89 5.83 30.57
CA VAL A 42 6.39 7.12 31.04
C VAL A 42 5.35 7.84 31.89
N GLN A 43 4.08 7.83 31.49
CA GLN A 43 2.99 8.42 32.28
C GLN A 43 2.82 7.73 33.64
N ASN A 44 2.95 6.41 33.69
CA ASN A 44 2.78 5.65 34.92
C ASN A 44 3.96 5.84 35.91
N LEU A 45 5.19 5.99 35.43
CA LEU A 45 6.37 6.16 36.30
C LEU A 45 6.62 7.62 36.68
N TYR A 46 6.35 8.56 35.78
CA TYR A 46 6.77 9.96 35.93
C TYR A 46 5.65 10.98 35.76
N GLY A 47 4.38 10.55 35.74
CA GLY A 47 3.23 11.42 35.47
C GLY A 47 3.06 12.61 36.41
N ASP A 48 3.59 12.52 37.64
CA ASP A 48 3.53 13.58 38.65
C ASP A 48 4.68 14.61 38.53
N GLN A 49 5.69 14.34 37.70
CA GLN A 49 6.86 15.20 37.53
C GLN A 49 6.66 16.23 36.43
N PRO A 50 7.31 17.41 36.50
CA PRO A 50 7.29 18.37 35.41
C PRO A 50 8.00 17.80 34.18
N TRP A 51 7.51 18.15 32.98
CA TRP A 51 8.04 17.64 31.71
C TRP A 51 9.55 17.78 31.54
N SER A 52 10.16 18.84 32.08
CA SER A 52 11.62 19.06 32.02
C SER A 52 12.40 17.96 32.76
N GLU A 53 11.89 17.48 33.89
CA GLU A 53 12.52 16.41 34.68
C GLU A 53 12.26 15.04 34.04
N ILE A 54 11.09 14.84 33.45
CA ILE A 54 10.78 13.63 32.67
C ILE A 54 11.79 13.48 31.52
N TRP A 55 12.03 14.54 30.75
CA TRP A 55 12.96 14.51 29.63
C TRP A 55 14.41 14.29 30.05
N SER A 56 14.86 14.88 31.16
CA SER A 56 16.22 14.66 31.66
C SER A 56 16.43 13.20 32.08
N VAL A 57 15.48 12.63 32.82
CA VAL A 57 15.52 11.21 33.25
C VAL A 57 15.44 10.27 32.06
N LEU A 58 14.60 10.57 31.06
CA LEU A 58 14.48 9.75 29.85
C LEU A 58 15.79 9.68 29.07
N ILE A 59 16.50 10.79 28.95
CA ILE A 59 17.77 10.84 28.22
C ILE A 59 18.87 10.12 29.01
N ASP A 60 18.94 10.32 30.32
CA ASP A 60 20.03 9.81 31.17
C ASP A 60 19.86 8.32 31.52
N ARG A 61 18.64 7.89 31.81
CA ARG A 61 18.34 6.52 32.27
C ARG A 61 17.68 5.63 31.23
N GLU A 62 16.87 6.20 30.34
CA GLU A 62 16.03 5.44 29.41
C GLU A 62 16.42 5.69 27.94
N GLY A 63 17.69 6.00 27.68
CA GLY A 63 18.18 6.30 26.33
C GLY A 63 17.92 5.18 25.33
N TRP A 64 17.93 3.92 25.78
CA TRP A 64 17.64 2.77 24.92
C TRP A 64 16.15 2.69 24.52
N PRO A 65 15.17 2.63 25.45
CA PRO A 65 13.75 2.74 25.10
C PRO A 65 13.39 3.98 24.29
N LEU A 66 14.01 5.13 24.59
CA LEU A 66 13.80 6.37 23.84
C LEU A 66 14.28 6.25 22.38
N THR A 67 15.43 5.61 22.15
CA THR A 67 15.94 5.32 20.80
C THR A 67 15.00 4.38 20.06
N LEU A 68 14.51 3.34 20.73
CA LEU A 68 13.53 2.41 20.15
C LEU A 68 12.23 3.12 19.80
N LEU A 69 11.73 4.05 20.62
CA LEU A 69 10.56 4.86 20.28
C LEU A 69 10.78 5.61 18.96
N PHE A 70 11.92 6.29 18.81
CA PHE A 70 12.22 7.05 17.60
C PHE A 70 12.33 6.15 16.37
N LEU A 71 13.03 5.02 16.49
CA LEU A 71 13.16 4.04 15.40
C LEU A 71 11.81 3.44 14.99
N ASN A 72 10.96 3.10 15.97
CA ASN A 72 9.62 2.57 15.69
C ASN A 72 8.72 3.63 15.04
N LEU A 73 8.78 4.89 15.46
CA LEU A 73 8.03 5.99 14.83
C LEU A 73 8.43 6.19 13.38
N LEU A 74 9.73 6.29 13.09
CA LEU A 74 10.22 6.43 11.72
C LEU A 74 9.85 5.22 10.86
N SER A 75 10.02 4.01 11.39
CA SER A 75 9.70 2.76 10.70
C SER A 75 8.19 2.61 10.46
N PHE A 76 7.35 3.11 11.36
CA PHE A 76 5.90 3.13 11.23
C PHE A 76 5.46 4.08 10.11
N LEU A 77 6.00 5.30 10.08
CA LEU A 77 5.73 6.28 9.02
C LEU A 77 6.14 5.73 7.64
N TRP A 78 7.33 5.13 7.58
CA TRP A 78 7.83 4.51 6.37
C TRP A 78 6.96 3.32 5.93
N SER A 79 6.58 2.44 6.87
CA SER A 79 5.67 1.31 6.60
C SER A 79 4.30 1.79 6.10
N GLY A 80 3.77 2.88 6.66
CA GLY A 80 2.53 3.50 6.21
C GLY A 80 2.61 3.99 4.77
N ASN A 81 3.73 4.60 4.38
CA ASN A 81 3.94 5.04 2.99
C ASN A 81 4.03 3.85 2.01
N VAL A 82 4.75 2.78 2.39
CA VAL A 82 4.82 1.55 1.59
C VAL A 82 3.43 0.92 1.47
N LEU A 83 2.67 0.83 2.57
CA LEU A 83 1.32 0.26 2.56
C LEU A 83 0.37 1.08 1.69
N HIS A 84 0.47 2.42 1.72
CA HIS A 84 -0.31 3.29 0.84
C HIS A 84 0.00 3.05 -0.64
N TYR A 85 1.27 2.87 -1.00
CA TYR A 85 1.67 2.51 -2.36
C TYR A 85 1.07 1.15 -2.77
N GLN A 86 1.19 0.13 -1.91
CA GLN A 86 0.64 -1.21 -2.17
C GLN A 86 -0.89 -1.19 -2.29
N TYR A 87 -1.57 -0.39 -1.46
CA TYR A 87 -3.02 -0.18 -1.56
C TYR A 87 -3.43 0.38 -2.93
N HIS A 88 -2.68 1.35 -3.47
CA HIS A 88 -2.96 1.90 -4.79
C HIS A 88 -2.79 0.85 -5.91
N CYS A 89 -1.74 0.03 -5.85
CA CYS A 89 -1.51 -1.05 -6.80
C CYS A 89 -2.63 -2.10 -6.75
N VAL A 90 -2.92 -2.63 -5.55
CA VAL A 90 -3.94 -3.68 -5.35
C VAL A 90 -5.34 -3.20 -5.73
N SER A 91 -5.73 -1.99 -5.29
CA SER A 91 -7.08 -1.48 -5.52
C SER A 91 -7.42 -1.23 -7.00
N THR A 92 -6.40 -1.06 -7.84
CA THR A 92 -6.56 -0.87 -9.29
C THR A 92 -6.41 -2.17 -10.10
N GLY A 93 -6.22 -3.32 -9.43
CA GLY A 93 -5.97 -4.59 -10.11
C GLY A 93 -4.67 -4.60 -10.91
N ARG A 94 -3.76 -3.66 -10.62
CA ARG A 94 -2.49 -3.51 -11.31
C ARG A 94 -1.41 -4.22 -10.51
N THR A 95 -0.50 -4.86 -11.23
CA THR A 95 0.81 -5.19 -10.67
C THR A 95 1.74 -4.03 -10.97
N ALA A 96 2.77 -3.81 -10.16
CA ALA A 96 3.76 -2.75 -10.36
C ALA A 96 4.41 -2.80 -11.77
N PHE A 97 4.33 -3.95 -12.46
CA PHE A 97 4.80 -4.16 -13.82
C PHE A 97 3.73 -3.91 -14.91
N PHE A 98 2.46 -4.27 -14.69
CA PHE A 98 1.39 -4.09 -15.68
C PHE A 98 0.53 -2.89 -15.33
N ASN A 99 0.98 -1.71 -15.79
CA ASN A 99 0.31 -0.43 -15.54
C ASN A 99 -0.54 0.06 -16.74
N ARG A 100 -0.61 -0.72 -17.83
CA ARG A 100 -1.41 -0.42 -19.03
C ARG A 100 -2.60 -1.38 -19.16
N PRO A 101 -3.78 -0.90 -19.57
CA PRO A 101 -4.89 -1.78 -19.90
C PRO A 101 -4.52 -2.68 -21.09
N PRO A 102 -5.06 -3.91 -21.16
CA PRO A 102 -4.99 -4.71 -22.38
C PRO A 102 -5.68 -3.98 -23.54
N ALA A 103 -5.25 -4.24 -24.77
CA ALA A 103 -5.87 -3.65 -25.96
C ALA A 103 -7.38 -3.97 -26.00
N GLY A 104 -8.22 -2.97 -26.25
CA GLY A 104 -9.69 -3.10 -26.26
C GLY A 104 -10.37 -2.97 -24.89
N PHE A 105 -9.64 -2.55 -23.85
CA PHE A 105 -10.21 -2.27 -22.53
C PHE A 105 -9.93 -0.84 -22.10
N GLU A 106 -10.96 -0.14 -21.63
CA GLU A 106 -10.83 1.16 -21.00
C GLU A 106 -10.71 1.01 -19.48
N MET A 107 -10.02 1.97 -18.85
CA MET A 107 -9.89 2.01 -17.40
C MET A 107 -11.03 2.79 -16.76
N LYS A 108 -11.91 2.07 -16.08
CA LYS A 108 -12.92 2.67 -15.23
C LYS A 108 -12.27 3.23 -13.96
N ARG A 109 -12.59 4.47 -13.61
CA ARG A 109 -12.17 5.09 -12.35
C ARG A 109 -13.02 4.52 -11.21
N LEU A 110 -12.41 3.72 -10.33
CA LEU A 110 -13.09 3.23 -9.12
C LEU A 110 -13.23 4.32 -8.07
N THR A 111 -14.37 4.29 -7.38
CA THR A 111 -14.70 5.03 -6.17
C THR A 111 -13.84 4.55 -5.00
N ARG A 112 -13.62 5.41 -4.01
CA ARG A 112 -12.82 5.06 -2.81
C ARG A 112 -13.34 3.81 -2.08
N LEU A 113 -14.66 3.63 -2.02
CA LEU A 113 -15.29 2.46 -1.39
C LEU A 113 -15.06 1.17 -2.20
N GLU A 114 -15.14 1.24 -3.53
CA GLU A 114 -14.88 0.10 -4.42
C GLU A 114 -13.39 -0.32 -4.33
N LYS A 115 -12.49 0.66 -4.24
CA LYS A 115 -11.05 0.42 -4.00
C LYS A 115 -10.79 -0.28 -2.66
N PHE A 116 -11.48 0.15 -1.61
CA PHE A 116 -11.36 -0.46 -0.29
C PHE A 116 -11.92 -1.89 -0.28
N SER A 117 -13.08 -2.10 -0.90
CA SER A 117 -13.67 -3.42 -1.07
C SER A 117 -12.73 -4.38 -1.81
N ASN A 118 -12.16 -3.94 -2.92
CA ASN A 118 -11.14 -4.69 -3.67
C ASN A 118 -9.93 -5.04 -2.80
N PHE A 119 -9.44 -4.11 -1.98
CA PHE A 119 -8.32 -4.35 -1.07
C PHE A 119 -8.65 -5.40 -0.01
N CYS A 120 -9.84 -5.34 0.61
CA CYS A 120 -10.28 -6.32 1.60
C CYS A 120 -10.43 -7.72 0.97
N TYR A 121 -11.02 -7.83 -0.22
CA TYR A 121 -11.14 -9.10 -0.93
C TYR A 121 -9.78 -9.68 -1.31
N PHE A 122 -8.84 -8.83 -1.73
CA PHE A 122 -7.47 -9.23 -1.99
C PHE A 122 -6.78 -9.79 -0.74
N LEU A 123 -6.93 -9.14 0.42
CA LEU A 123 -6.39 -9.62 1.70
C LEU A 123 -6.97 -10.97 2.14
N MET A 124 -8.21 -11.26 1.74
CA MET A 124 -8.88 -12.54 1.96
C MET A 124 -8.57 -13.58 0.87
N GLU A 125 -7.69 -13.26 -0.08
CA GLU A 125 -7.37 -14.09 -1.25
C GLU A 125 -8.61 -14.48 -2.08
N LYS A 126 -9.65 -13.64 -2.06
CA LYS A 126 -10.88 -13.81 -2.81
C LYS A 126 -10.82 -13.07 -4.16
N PRO A 127 -11.60 -13.50 -5.17
CA PRO A 127 -11.70 -12.78 -6.43
C PRO A 127 -12.20 -11.34 -6.20
N LEU A 128 -11.65 -10.39 -6.96
CA LEU A 128 -11.97 -8.97 -6.83
C LEU A 128 -13.44 -8.72 -7.25
N PRO A 129 -14.25 -8.04 -6.41
CA PRO A 129 -15.67 -7.79 -6.70
C PRO A 129 -15.86 -6.71 -7.77
N HIS A 130 -14.91 -5.78 -7.93
CA HIS A 130 -15.00 -4.70 -8.92
C HIS A 130 -13.80 -4.72 -9.87
N THR A 131 -14.07 -4.88 -11.16
CA THR A 131 -13.04 -4.84 -12.21
C THR A 131 -12.78 -3.40 -12.67
N THR A 132 -11.50 -3.05 -12.79
CA THR A 132 -11.02 -1.79 -13.37
C THR A 132 -11.12 -1.77 -14.89
N PHE A 133 -11.16 -2.94 -15.52
CA PHE A 133 -11.19 -3.10 -16.96
C PHE A 133 -12.63 -3.28 -17.42
N VAL A 134 -13.10 -2.36 -18.25
CA VAL A 134 -14.38 -2.45 -18.95
C VAL A 134 -14.05 -2.62 -20.43
N PRO A 135 -14.70 -3.56 -21.14
CA PRO A 135 -14.53 -3.66 -22.60
C PRO A 135 -14.87 -2.32 -23.24
N GLU A 136 -14.02 -1.86 -24.13
CA GLU A 136 -14.27 -0.68 -24.96
C GLU A 136 -15.59 -0.88 -25.71
N SER A 137 -16.52 0.07 -25.63
CA SER A 137 -17.82 -0.04 -26.29
C SER A 137 -17.64 -0.32 -27.80
N ASP A 138 -18.48 -1.19 -28.38
CA ASP A 138 -18.40 -1.58 -29.79
C ASP A 138 -18.32 -0.39 -30.76
N GLU A 139 -18.91 0.76 -30.41
CA GLU A 139 -18.84 1.99 -31.22
C GLU A 139 -17.41 2.54 -31.36
N THR A 140 -16.61 2.59 -30.28
CA THR A 140 -15.24 3.10 -30.32
C THR A 140 -14.29 2.12 -31.00
N ALA A 141 -14.47 0.81 -30.78
CA ALA A 141 -13.72 -0.23 -31.48
C ALA A 141 -14.01 -0.23 -33.00
N GLN A 142 -15.26 0.05 -33.39
CA GLN A 142 -15.66 0.18 -34.80
C GLN A 142 -15.09 1.46 -35.43
N TYR A 143 -15.10 2.60 -34.72
CA TYR A 143 -14.48 3.85 -35.18
C TYR A 143 -12.96 3.75 -35.31
N ALA A 144 -12.26 3.07 -34.39
CA ALA A 144 -10.82 2.84 -34.47
C ALA A 144 -10.47 1.94 -35.67
N LYS A 145 -11.29 0.90 -35.92
CA LYS A 145 -11.13 0.01 -37.09
C LYS A 145 -11.37 0.76 -38.41
N GLU A 146 -12.36 1.64 -38.48
CA GLU A 146 -12.62 2.50 -39.65
C GLU A 146 -11.55 3.59 -39.86
N SER A 147 -10.98 4.13 -38.77
CA SER A 147 -9.87 5.09 -38.81
C SER A 147 -8.61 4.44 -39.38
N MET A 148 -8.24 3.23 -38.93
CA MET A 148 -7.06 2.53 -39.45
C MET A 148 -7.24 2.13 -40.92
N LEU A 149 -8.46 1.75 -41.33
CA LEU A 149 -8.79 1.47 -42.73
C LEU A 149 -8.75 2.71 -43.65
N LYS A 150 -8.98 3.91 -43.11
CA LYS A 150 -8.88 5.17 -43.89
C LYS A 150 -7.44 5.65 -44.08
N ASP A 151 -6.55 5.34 -43.14
CA ASP A 151 -5.14 5.74 -43.23
C ASP A 151 -4.33 4.83 -44.15
N ASP A 152 -4.70 3.55 -44.30
CA ASP A 152 -4.08 2.63 -45.28
C ASP A 152 -4.46 2.94 -46.74
N VAL A 153 -5.52 3.71 -46.99
CA VAL A 153 -6.00 4.04 -48.35
C VAL A 153 -5.36 5.33 -48.89
N LYS A 154 -4.52 6.03 -48.11
CA LYS A 154 -3.85 7.28 -48.53
C LYS A 154 -2.40 7.11 -49.00
N ILE A 155 -1.97 5.89 -49.30
CA ILE A 155 -0.67 5.62 -49.93
C ILE A 155 -0.90 5.05 -51.33
N VAL A 156 -1.30 5.90 -52.26
CA VAL A 156 -1.15 5.70 -53.72
C VAL A 156 -0.69 7.02 -54.34
#